data_AF-A0ABD2Y111-F1
#
_entry.id   AF-A0ABD2Y111-F1
#
_cell.length_a   1.000
_cell.length_b   1.000
_cell.length_c   1.000
_cell.angle_alpha   90.00
_cell.angle_beta   90.00
_cell.angle_gamma   90.00
#
_symmetry.space_group_name_H-M   'P 1'
#
loop_
_entity.id
_entity.type
_entity.pdbx_description
1 polymer ?
#
loop_
_entity_poly.entity_id
_entity_poly.type
_entity_poly.pdbx_seq_one_letter_code
_entity_poly.pdbx_strand_id
1 'polypeptide(L)'
;MIAPTAGSSQEDRTVTRKSLKLALCELKEKNDGALLSDRALKIRNYAPDLAKTIAGLVMSSYDLSFKEECFSLLGLQFHNIEASGLENCIKEKIVSAISFNDRKPQRSREPAAVLFEDDCFQLEFQDEEYEEGEEISNSLDL
;
A
#
# COMPACT_ATOMS: atom_id res chain seq x y z
N MET A 1 5.36 -41.37 32.29
CA MET A 1 4.58 -40.23 31.78
C MET A 1 5.57 -39.20 31.27
N ILE A 2 5.68 -39.03 29.96
CA ILE A 2 6.54 -38.00 29.35
C ILE A 2 5.65 -36.77 29.16
N ALA A 3 5.95 -35.69 29.86
CA ALA A 3 5.29 -34.41 29.69
C ALA A 3 5.62 -33.83 28.30
N PRO A 4 4.70 -33.16 27.61
CA PRO A 4 5.01 -32.51 26.35
C PRO A 4 5.89 -31.29 26.64
N THR A 5 7.07 -31.25 26.01
CA THR A 5 8.00 -30.12 26.08
C THR A 5 7.42 -28.92 25.34
N ALA A 6 6.99 -27.92 26.09
CA ALA A 6 6.70 -26.58 25.58
C ALA A 6 8.03 -25.91 25.22
N GLY A 7 8.37 -25.89 23.94
CA GLY A 7 9.62 -25.31 23.46
C GLY A 7 9.69 -25.34 21.95
N SER A 8 8.58 -25.03 21.26
CA SER A 8 8.64 -24.71 19.83
C SER A 8 9.63 -23.57 19.67
N SER A 9 10.73 -23.88 19.00
CA SER A 9 11.90 -23.03 18.86
C SER A 9 11.52 -21.63 18.37
N GLN A 10 12.25 -20.62 18.83
CA GLN A 10 12.15 -19.25 18.34
C GLN A 10 12.14 -19.18 16.79
N GLU A 11 12.85 -20.12 16.15
CA GLU A 11 12.88 -20.33 14.71
C GLU A 11 11.47 -20.60 14.11
N ASP A 12 10.68 -21.49 14.70
CA ASP A 12 9.30 -21.78 14.26
C ASP A 12 8.40 -20.53 14.33
N ARG A 13 8.57 -19.70 15.37
CA ARG A 13 7.86 -18.41 15.47
C ARG A 13 8.26 -17.45 14.37
N THR A 14 9.55 -17.37 14.01
CA THR A 14 10.00 -16.49 12.92
C THR A 14 9.51 -16.95 11.55
N VAL A 15 9.51 -18.26 11.28
CA VAL A 15 9.00 -18.84 10.01
C VAL A 15 7.50 -18.62 9.89
N THR A 16 6.76 -18.87 10.97
CA THR A 16 5.32 -18.60 11.04
C THR A 16 5.03 -17.12 10.80
N ARG A 17 5.78 -16.21 11.44
CA ARG A 17 5.63 -14.76 11.26
C ARG A 17 5.91 -14.31 9.83
N LYS A 18 6.98 -14.82 9.20
CA LYS A 18 7.32 -14.53 7.79
C LYS A 18 6.22 -15.02 6.85
N SER A 19 5.73 -16.23 7.06
CA SER A 19 4.66 -16.83 6.26
C SER A 19 3.36 -16.04 6.39
N LEU A 20 3.01 -15.64 7.62
CA LEU A 20 1.83 -14.81 7.89
C LEU A 20 1.96 -13.42 7.27
N LYS A 21 3.13 -12.79 7.35
CA LYS A 21 3.40 -11.51 6.70
C LYS A 21 3.24 -11.62 5.18
N LEU A 22 3.74 -12.68 4.58
CA LEU A 22 3.65 -12.91 3.15
C LEU A 22 2.19 -13.14 2.71
N ALA A 23 1.45 -13.97 3.44
CA ALA A 23 0.02 -14.19 3.21
C ALA A 23 -0.82 -12.91 3.37
N LEU A 24 -0.50 -12.07 4.37
CA LEU A 24 -1.16 -10.78 4.57
C LEU A 24 -0.85 -9.80 3.43
N CYS A 25 0.41 -9.75 2.98
CA CYS A 25 0.80 -8.94 1.81
C CYS A 25 0.08 -9.41 0.54
N GLU A 26 0.03 -10.71 0.29
CA GLU A 26 -0.63 -11.28 -0.89
C GLU A 26 -2.15 -11.06 -0.84
N LEU A 27 -2.79 -11.22 0.32
CA LEU A 27 -4.20 -10.89 0.51
C LEU A 27 -4.48 -9.41 0.24
N LYS A 28 -3.57 -8.53 0.70
CA LYS A 28 -3.67 -7.08 0.48
C LYS A 28 -3.55 -6.72 -1.00
N GLU A 29 -2.62 -7.34 -1.72
CA GLU A 29 -2.43 -7.14 -3.17
C GLU A 29 -3.63 -7.67 -3.99
N LYS A 30 -4.17 -8.84 -3.62
CA LYS A 30 -5.35 -9.40 -4.28
C LYS A 30 -6.63 -8.61 -4.02
N ASN A 31 -6.65 -7.80 -2.97
CA ASN A 31 -7.80 -6.98 -2.58
C ASN A 31 -7.57 -5.48 -2.87
N ASP A 32 -6.69 -5.16 -3.83
CA ASP A 32 -6.47 -3.83 -4.37
C ASP A 32 -7.80 -3.17 -4.78
N GLY A 33 -8.19 -2.14 -4.03
CA GLY A 33 -9.43 -1.39 -4.24
C GLY A 33 -10.60 -1.74 -3.32
N ALA A 34 -10.53 -2.83 -2.55
CA ALA A 34 -11.58 -3.20 -1.58
C ALA A 34 -11.35 -2.62 -0.17
N LEU A 35 -10.11 -2.25 0.15
CA LEU A 35 -9.72 -1.59 1.40
C LEU A 35 -9.36 -0.12 1.14
N LEU A 36 -10.16 0.57 0.34
CA LEU A 36 -10.01 2.02 0.17
C LEU A 36 -10.71 2.74 1.32
N SER A 37 -10.10 3.81 1.82
CA SER A 37 -10.79 4.72 2.72
C SER A 37 -12.04 5.30 2.05
N ASP A 38 -13.04 5.72 2.86
CA ASP A 38 -14.24 6.40 2.35
C ASP A 38 -13.89 7.63 1.51
N ARG A 39 -12.79 8.32 1.84
CA ARG A 39 -12.29 9.45 1.07
C ARG A 39 -11.78 9.01 -0.30
N ALA A 40 -10.98 7.95 -0.35
CA ALA A 40 -10.48 7.41 -1.61
C ALA A 40 -11.60 6.88 -2.50
N LEU A 41 -12.62 6.22 -1.92
CA LEU A 41 -13.82 5.80 -2.65
C LEU A 41 -14.57 6.98 -3.26
N LYS A 42 -14.80 8.05 -2.47
CA LYS A 42 -15.45 9.27 -2.99
C LYS A 42 -14.69 9.87 -4.16
N ILE A 43 -13.36 9.98 -4.07
CA ILE A 43 -12.53 10.54 -5.15
C ILE A 43 -12.55 9.60 -6.37
N ARG A 44 -12.47 8.29 -6.17
CA ARG A 44 -12.50 7.27 -7.23
C ARG A 44 -13.79 7.35 -8.05
N ASN A 45 -14.92 7.65 -7.42
CA ASN A 45 -16.21 7.76 -8.11
C ASN A 45 -16.24 8.90 -9.16
N TYR A 46 -15.41 9.93 -9.01
CA TYR A 46 -15.28 11.00 -10.00
C TYR A 46 -14.28 10.69 -11.12
N ALA A 47 -13.48 9.62 -11.00
CA ALA A 47 -12.47 9.26 -11.98
C ALA A 47 -13.02 9.07 -13.41
N PRO A 48 -14.21 8.47 -13.64
CA PRO A 48 -14.77 8.33 -14.99
C PRO A 48 -15.07 9.67 -15.65
N ASP A 49 -15.74 10.58 -14.94
CA ASP A 49 -16.11 11.90 -15.49
C ASP A 49 -14.88 12.77 -15.74
N LEU A 50 -13.88 12.68 -14.85
CA LEU A 50 -12.62 13.37 -15.01
C LEU A 50 -11.85 12.83 -16.22
N ALA A 51 -11.78 11.50 -16.37
CA ALA A 51 -11.13 10.87 -17.51
C ALA A 51 -11.78 11.27 -18.84
N LYS A 52 -13.11 11.31 -18.89
CA LYS A 52 -13.87 11.78 -20.05
C LYS A 52 -13.55 13.23 -20.41
N THR A 53 -13.53 14.11 -19.41
CA THR A 53 -13.19 15.53 -19.60
C THR A 53 -11.77 15.70 -20.14
N ILE A 54 -10.78 15.00 -19.57
CA ILE A 54 -9.38 15.09 -20.00
C ILE A 54 -9.21 14.52 -21.42
N ALA A 55 -9.80 13.35 -21.71
CA ALA A 55 -9.74 12.76 -23.04
C ALA A 55 -10.37 13.69 -24.09
N GLY A 56 -11.53 14.28 -23.77
CA GLY A 56 -12.18 15.27 -24.61
C GLY A 56 -11.29 16.48 -24.87
N LEU A 57 -10.62 17.00 -23.84
CA LEU A 57 -9.67 18.12 -23.96
C LEU A 57 -8.51 17.75 -24.90
N VAL A 58 -7.88 16.59 -24.69
CA VAL A 58 -6.79 16.10 -25.55
C VAL A 58 -7.25 15.97 -27.00
N MET A 59 -8.40 15.34 -27.23
CA MET A 59 -8.90 15.12 -28.57
C MET A 59 -9.37 16.39 -29.28
N SER A 60 -9.90 17.36 -28.53
CA SER A 60 -10.36 18.66 -29.04
C SER A 60 -9.23 19.59 -29.46
N SER A 61 -8.00 19.35 -29.01
CA SER A 61 -6.86 20.18 -29.38
C SER A 61 -6.59 20.11 -30.88
N TYR A 62 -6.12 21.21 -31.48
CA TYR A 62 -5.61 21.21 -32.87
C TYR A 62 -4.10 20.99 -32.93
N ASP A 63 -3.42 21.04 -31.79
CA ASP A 63 -1.99 20.84 -31.67
C ASP A 63 -1.66 19.33 -31.68
N LEU A 64 -1.05 18.89 -32.78
CA LEU A 64 -0.63 17.51 -33.00
C LEU A 64 0.49 17.10 -32.04
N SER A 65 1.45 17.99 -31.76
CA SER A 65 2.56 17.72 -30.84
C SER A 65 2.04 17.51 -29.43
N PHE A 66 1.09 18.35 -28.99
CA PHE A 66 0.42 18.16 -27.71
C PHE A 66 -0.29 16.81 -27.60
N LYS A 67 -1.01 16.39 -28.65
CA LYS A 67 -1.68 15.07 -28.64
C LYS A 67 -0.67 13.94 -28.59
N GLU A 68 0.38 13.99 -29.41
CA GLU A 68 1.43 12.96 -29.42
C GLU A 68 2.13 12.83 -28.06
N GLU A 69 2.44 13.95 -27.41
CA GLU A 69 2.99 13.96 -26.05
C GLU A 69 2.04 13.34 -25.02
N CYS A 70 0.75 13.69 -25.07
CA CYS A 70 -0.26 13.12 -24.19
C CYS A 70 -0.38 11.60 -24.37
N PHE A 71 -0.40 11.13 -25.61
CA PHE A 71 -0.45 9.70 -25.91
C PHE A 71 0.82 8.99 -25.45
N SER A 72 1.99 9.60 -25.68
CA SER A 72 3.28 9.07 -25.22
C SER A 72 3.33 8.93 -23.70
N LEU A 73 2.87 9.95 -22.96
CA LEU A 73 2.79 9.93 -21.49
C LEU A 73 1.87 8.81 -20.97
N LEU A 74 0.80 8.52 -21.72
CA LEU A 74 -0.15 7.47 -21.39
C LEU A 74 0.33 6.08 -21.84
N GLY A 75 1.44 5.99 -22.58
CA GLY A 75 1.95 4.72 -23.13
C GLY A 75 1.12 4.21 -24.31
N LEU A 76 0.45 5.12 -25.00
CA LEU A 76 -0.52 4.88 -26.05
C LEU A 76 0.05 5.24 -27.43
N GLN A 77 -0.32 4.48 -28.47
CA GLN A 77 0.07 4.83 -29.84
C GLN A 77 -0.91 5.82 -30.47
N PHE A 78 -0.39 6.95 -30.93
CA PHE A 78 -1.17 8.07 -31.47
C PHE A 78 -2.11 7.69 -32.64
N HIS A 79 -1.71 6.72 -33.47
CA HIS A 79 -2.43 6.39 -34.71
C HIS A 79 -3.74 5.60 -34.53
N ASN A 80 -3.95 4.87 -33.43
CA ASN A 80 -4.95 3.77 -33.39
C ASN A 80 -5.95 3.79 -32.24
N ILE A 81 -6.22 4.94 -31.62
CA ILE A 81 -7.03 4.96 -30.40
C ILE A 81 -8.27 5.80 -30.61
N GLU A 82 -9.41 5.12 -30.58
CA GLU A 82 -10.71 5.75 -30.37
C GLU A 82 -10.72 6.51 -29.03
N ALA A 83 -11.50 7.59 -28.97
CA ALA A 83 -11.73 8.37 -27.75
C ALA A 83 -11.97 7.49 -26.51
N SER A 84 -12.71 6.40 -26.69
CA SER A 84 -13.03 5.38 -25.67
C SER A 84 -11.80 4.69 -25.06
N GLY A 85 -10.75 4.44 -25.86
CA GLY A 85 -9.51 3.82 -25.38
C GLY A 85 -8.67 4.78 -24.54
N LEU A 86 -8.65 6.05 -24.93
CA LEU A 86 -7.97 7.12 -24.19
C LEU A 86 -8.64 7.36 -22.83
N GLU A 87 -9.97 7.49 -22.82
CA GLU A 87 -10.77 7.65 -21.60
C GLU A 87 -10.50 6.52 -20.59
N ASN A 88 -10.53 5.28 -21.06
CA ASN A 88 -10.27 4.13 -20.21
C ASN A 88 -8.85 4.12 -19.64
N CYS A 89 -7.84 4.44 -20.46
CA CYS A 89 -6.45 4.51 -19.98
C CYS A 89 -6.27 5.57 -18.88
N ILE A 90 -6.83 6.77 -19.07
CA ILE A 90 -6.77 7.85 -18.08
C ILE A 90 -7.49 7.43 -16.79
N LYS A 91 -8.68 6.84 -16.90
CA LYS A 91 -9.45 6.33 -15.77
C LYS A 91 -8.63 5.32 -14.96
N GLU A 92 -8.04 4.32 -15.60
CA GLU A 92 -7.23 3.31 -14.91
C GLU A 92 -6.03 3.95 -14.19
N LYS A 93 -5.30 4.88 -14.84
CA LYS A 93 -4.19 5.59 -14.19
C LYS A 93 -4.64 6.37 -12.95
N ILE A 94 -5.79 7.05 -13.01
CA ILE A 94 -6.34 7.79 -11.86
C ILE A 94 -6.70 6.81 -10.74
N VAL A 95 -7.41 5.72 -11.05
CA VAL A 95 -7.81 4.71 -10.06
C VAL A 95 -6.58 4.09 -9.38
N SER A 96 -5.56 3.69 -10.17
CA SER A 96 -4.31 3.15 -9.62
C SER A 96 -3.59 4.16 -8.71
N ALA A 97 -3.55 5.44 -9.11
CA ALA A 97 -2.95 6.50 -8.30
C ALA A 97 -3.68 6.71 -6.98
N ILE A 98 -5.02 6.67 -6.98
CA ILE A 98 -5.82 6.78 -5.75
C ILE A 98 -5.52 5.61 -4.82
N SER A 99 -5.58 4.37 -5.33
CA SER A 99 -5.29 3.17 -4.54
C SER A 99 -3.88 3.17 -3.94
N PHE A 100 -2.89 3.62 -4.70
CA PHE A 100 -1.51 3.69 -4.22
C PHE A 100 -1.30 4.78 -3.14
N ASN A 101 -1.95 5.93 -3.30
CA ASN A 101 -1.79 7.05 -2.35
C ASN A 101 -2.61 6.87 -1.07
N ASP A 102 -3.76 6.20 -1.13
CA ASP A 102 -4.56 5.88 0.05
C ASP A 102 -3.80 4.97 1.03
N ARG A 103 -2.92 4.11 0.48
CA ARG A 103 -2.10 3.16 1.24
C ARG A 103 -0.81 3.77 1.80
N LYS A 104 -0.44 4.99 1.41
CA LYS A 104 0.73 5.65 1.97
C LYS A 104 0.35 6.19 3.36
N PRO A 105 1.05 5.82 4.44
CA PRO A 105 0.81 6.44 5.73
C PRO A 105 1.03 7.94 5.56
N GLN A 106 0.01 8.74 5.90
CA GLN A 106 0.11 10.21 5.89
C GLN A 106 1.09 10.64 6.99
N ARG A 107 2.40 10.58 6.70
CA ARG A 107 3.48 10.91 7.63
C ARG A 107 3.55 12.39 8.06
N SER A 108 2.52 13.21 7.84
CA SER A 108 2.65 14.67 8.05
C SER A 108 1.37 15.43 8.39
N ARG A 109 0.29 14.78 8.82
CA ARG A 109 -0.84 15.51 9.37
C ARG A 109 -0.84 15.30 10.87
N GLU A 110 -0.54 16.36 11.63
CA GLU A 110 -0.70 16.38 13.09
C GLU A 110 -2.01 15.69 13.46
N PRO A 111 -1.99 14.76 14.41
CA PRO A 111 -3.20 14.05 14.79
C PRO A 111 -4.13 15.06 15.46
N ALA A 112 -5.20 15.44 14.76
CA ALA A 112 -6.39 15.89 15.46
C ALA A 112 -6.76 14.76 16.43
N ALA A 113 -7.06 15.09 17.70
CA ALA A 113 -7.43 14.10 18.71
C ALA A 113 -8.66 13.32 18.24
N VAL A 114 -8.44 12.17 17.59
CA VAL A 114 -9.50 11.30 17.10
C VAL A 114 -9.93 10.43 18.27
N LEU A 115 -11.24 10.43 18.54
CA LEU A 115 -11.90 9.70 19.63
C LEU A 115 -11.95 8.17 19.44
N PHE A 116 -11.35 7.67 18.36
CA PHE A 116 -11.10 6.26 18.13
C PHE A 116 -9.71 6.15 17.53
N GLU A 117 -8.79 5.53 18.28
CA GLU A 117 -7.50 5.08 17.77
C GLU A 117 -7.78 4.15 16.60
N ASP A 118 -7.45 4.60 15.39
CA ASP A 118 -7.38 3.72 14.24
C ASP A 118 -6.15 2.86 14.48
N ASP A 119 -6.36 1.58 14.78
CA ASP A 119 -5.34 0.53 14.90
C ASP A 119 -4.68 0.27 13.54
N CYS A 120 -4.12 1.31 12.94
CA CYS A 120 -2.98 1.14 12.06
C CYS A 120 -1.93 0.48 12.93
N PHE A 121 -1.72 -0.83 12.75
CA PHE A 121 -0.62 -1.60 13.29
C PHE A 121 0.71 -0.93 12.89
N GLN A 122 1.08 0.10 13.63
CA GLN A 122 2.36 0.75 13.61
C GLN A 122 3.27 -0.20 14.35
N LEU A 123 3.71 -1.20 13.61
CA LEU A 123 4.56 -2.27 14.09
C LEU A 123 5.99 -1.73 14.19
N GLU A 124 6.17 -0.75 15.07
CA GLU A 124 7.46 -0.34 15.60
C GLU A 124 7.90 -1.46 16.54
N PHE A 125 8.51 -2.51 15.98
CA PHE A 125 9.33 -3.40 16.79
C PHE A 125 10.57 -2.60 17.18
N GLN A 126 10.59 -2.08 18.40
CA GLN A 126 11.85 -1.85 19.07
C GLN A 126 12.49 -3.23 19.25
N ASP A 127 13.57 -3.47 18.51
CA ASP A 127 14.49 -4.56 18.81
C ASP A 127 15.17 -4.22 20.14
N GLU A 128 14.47 -4.48 21.25
CA GLU A 128 15.13 -4.60 22.56
C GLU A 128 15.83 -5.95 22.56
N GLU A 129 17.04 -5.96 22.03
CA GLU A 129 18.05 -6.98 22.27
C GLU A 129 18.35 -6.94 23.79
N TYR A 130 17.59 -7.72 24.55
CA TYR A 130 17.95 -8.03 25.93
C TYR A 130 19.23 -8.87 25.88
N GLU A 131 20.39 -8.21 25.96
CA GLU A 131 21.60 -8.86 26.48
C GLU A 131 21.29 -9.26 27.93
N GLU A 132 21.04 -10.56 28.13
CA GLU A 132 21.02 -11.19 29.42
C GLU A 132 22.42 -11.03 30.04
N GLY A 133 22.55 -10.04 30.91
CA GLY A 133 23.77 -9.81 31.69
C GLY A 133 24.12 -11.08 32.48
N GLU A 134 25.31 -11.61 32.25
CA GLU A 134 25.91 -12.65 33.07
C GLU A 134 25.95 -12.20 34.54
N GLU A 135 25.07 -12.74 35.38
CA GLU A 135 25.31 -12.74 36.83
C GLU A 135 26.44 -13.72 37.13
N ILE A 136 27.65 -13.17 37.19
CA ILE A 136 28.85 -13.80 37.72
C ILE A 136 28.59 -14.12 39.20
N SER A 137 28.05 -15.31 39.47
CA SER A 137 28.04 -15.89 40.81
C SER A 137 29.45 -16.40 41.11
N ASN A 138 30.30 -15.50 41.59
CA ASN A 138 31.62 -15.82 42.12
C ASN A 138 31.47 -16.83 43.26
N SER A 139 31.98 -18.04 43.03
CA SER A 139 32.39 -18.96 44.08
C SER A 139 33.38 -18.25 45.00
N LEU A 140 32.99 -17.97 46.23
CA LEU A 140 33.93 -17.64 47.30
C LEU A 140 33.65 -18.52 48.52
N ASP A 141 34.68 -19.32 48.77
CA ASP A 141 34.91 -20.31 49.81
C ASP A 141 34.91 -19.67 51.22
N LEU A 142 34.15 -20.23 52.16
CA LEU A 142 34.50 -20.37 53.58
C LEU A 142 33.57 -21.36 54.32
#